data_AF-A0A813DCL6-F1
#
_entry.id   AF-A0A813DCL6-F1
#
_cell.length_a   1.000
_cell.length_b   1.000
_cell.length_c   1.000
_cell.angle_alpha   90.00
_cell.angle_beta   90.00
_cell.angle_gamma   90.00
#
_symmetry.space_group_name_H-M   'P 1'
#
loop_
_entity.id
_entity.type
_entity.pdbx_description
1 polymer ?
#
loop_
_entity_poly.entity_id
_entity_poly.type
_entity_poly.pdbx_seq_one_letter_code
_entity_poly.pdbx_strand_id
1 'polypeptide(L)'
;MSDSAVQPLKGVSDADRRRSRSPRRRSIFAGLCPRRSSGRGFEDEASALSKAEILHLRQKHFCAAQSVSYANTDPLLLLRGEGSRLFDEKSNSYLDTRNNVCHVGHAHPRVAAAVSKQVAALNTNTRYLHPNLCLLAKRLTETFPSGSGLEVCFFVNSGSEANDLAVRLAFARTRSREIVVVNHGYHGHTQQVIDISPYKFDHKGGEGLKENIHKVPCPCTFRGPHRGQDAGEKY
;
A
#
# COMPACT_ATOMS: atom_id res chain seq x y z
N MET A 1 32.76 -26.66 -36.53
CA MET A 1 33.31 -27.45 -35.41
C MET A 1 32.54 -27.09 -34.16
N SER A 2 31.89 -28.12 -33.58
CA SER A 2 31.21 -28.20 -32.28
C SER A 2 30.15 -27.16 -31.91
N ASP A 3 28.90 -27.53 -32.22
CA ASP A 3 27.71 -27.30 -31.40
C ASP A 3 27.95 -27.75 -29.95
N SER A 4 27.53 -26.94 -28.96
CA SER A 4 27.27 -27.44 -27.62
C SER A 4 25.86 -27.01 -27.18
N ALA A 5 24.92 -27.92 -27.40
CA ALA A 5 23.57 -27.83 -26.91
C ALA A 5 23.57 -28.01 -25.39
N VAL A 6 23.09 -27.00 -24.67
CA VAL A 6 22.78 -27.09 -23.23
C VAL A 6 21.52 -27.94 -23.09
N GLN A 7 21.64 -29.13 -22.49
CA GLN A 7 20.49 -29.99 -22.18
C GLN A 7 19.59 -29.34 -21.12
N PRO A 8 18.26 -29.39 -21.26
CA PRO A 8 17.34 -28.95 -20.22
C PRO A 8 17.30 -29.95 -19.06
N LEU A 9 17.42 -29.45 -17.83
CA LEU A 9 17.19 -30.20 -16.60
C LEU A 9 15.73 -30.71 -16.58
N LYS A 10 15.56 -32.03 -16.46
CA LYS A 10 14.25 -32.69 -16.32
C LYS A 10 13.51 -32.12 -15.10
N GLY A 11 12.34 -31.52 -15.35
CA GLY A 11 11.45 -31.02 -14.32
C GLY A 11 10.90 -32.15 -13.44
N VAL A 12 10.99 -31.96 -12.13
CA VAL A 12 10.23 -32.76 -11.15
C VAL A 12 8.76 -32.35 -11.26
N SER A 13 7.88 -33.33 -11.47
CA SER A 13 6.44 -33.10 -11.62
C SER A 13 5.81 -32.44 -10.39
N ASP A 14 4.78 -31.63 -10.61
CA ASP A 14 4.02 -30.89 -9.58
C ASP A 14 3.30 -31.78 -8.54
N ALA A 15 3.30 -33.10 -8.75
CA ALA A 15 2.74 -34.08 -7.82
C ALA A 15 3.64 -34.34 -6.58
N ASP A 16 4.95 -34.11 -6.69
CA ASP A 16 5.92 -34.43 -5.62
C ASP A 16 6.08 -33.33 -4.56
N ARG A 17 5.59 -32.11 -4.81
CA ARG A 17 5.59 -31.03 -3.79
C ARG A 17 4.52 -31.20 -2.71
N ARG A 18 3.62 -32.18 -2.82
CA ARG A 18 2.48 -32.39 -1.91
C ARG A 18 2.68 -33.49 -0.86
N ARG A 19 3.90 -33.96 -0.61
CA ARG A 19 4.16 -34.96 0.44
C ARG A 19 5.32 -34.58 1.36
N SER A 20 5.02 -33.86 2.43
CA SER A 20 5.55 -34.07 3.80
C SER A 20 5.35 -32.82 4.67
N ARG A 21 4.14 -32.63 5.18
CA ARG A 21 3.96 -31.85 6.42
C ARG A 21 3.40 -32.82 7.45
N SER A 22 4.30 -33.33 8.30
CA SER A 22 3.94 -34.22 9.39
C SER A 22 2.91 -33.54 10.32
N PRO A 23 1.96 -34.28 10.91
CA PRO A 23 0.89 -33.70 11.75
C PRO A 23 1.38 -33.02 13.05
N ARG A 24 2.68 -33.11 13.37
CA ARG A 24 3.23 -32.77 14.69
C ARG A 24 3.61 -31.28 14.88
N ARG A 25 3.46 -30.41 13.87
CA ARG A 25 3.73 -28.96 14.00
C ARG A 25 2.48 -28.08 14.12
N ARG A 26 1.29 -28.66 14.31
CA ARG A 26 0.06 -27.90 14.60
C ARG A 26 -0.09 -27.51 16.08
N SER A 27 0.59 -28.19 17.01
CA SER A 27 0.36 -27.98 18.45
C SER A 27 1.10 -26.77 19.05
N ILE A 28 2.24 -26.35 18.48
CA ILE A 28 3.08 -25.30 19.10
C ILE A 28 2.46 -23.90 18.90
N PHE A 29 1.80 -23.66 17.77
CA PHE A 29 1.16 -22.36 17.49
C PHE A 29 -0.26 -22.23 18.04
N ALA A 30 -0.89 -23.33 18.48
CA ALA A 30 -2.21 -23.28 19.11
C ALA A 30 -2.17 -22.62 20.50
N GLY A 31 -1.04 -22.66 21.20
CA GLY A 31 -0.86 -22.06 22.53
C GLY A 31 -0.42 -20.60 22.55
N LEU A 32 0.10 -20.08 21.43
CA LEU A 32 0.54 -18.68 21.27
C LEU A 32 -0.55 -17.76 20.72
N CYS A 33 -1.67 -18.33 20.30
CA CYS A 33 -2.84 -17.59 19.86
C CYS A 33 -3.83 -17.59 21.04
N PRO A 34 -3.88 -16.56 21.89
CA PRO A 34 -4.84 -16.52 22.97
C PRO A 34 -6.25 -16.63 22.38
N ARG A 35 -6.88 -17.81 22.56
CA ARG A 35 -8.33 -17.97 22.38
C ARG A 35 -9.00 -17.27 23.56
N ARG A 36 -9.21 -15.95 23.45
CA ARG A 36 -10.18 -15.09 24.17
C ARG A 36 -9.81 -13.65 23.82
N SER A 37 -10.69 -12.82 23.26
CA SER A 37 -12.06 -12.56 23.70
C SER A 37 -13.13 -12.92 22.68
N SER A 38 -14.27 -13.37 23.20
CA SER A 38 -15.61 -13.30 22.61
C SER A 38 -16.03 -11.84 22.32
N GLY A 39 -15.24 -11.12 21.53
CA GLY A 39 -15.62 -9.86 20.93
C GLY A 39 -16.31 -10.20 19.62
N ARG A 40 -17.64 -10.09 19.62
CA ARG A 40 -18.56 -10.30 18.49
C ARG A 40 -17.86 -10.15 17.14
N GLY A 41 -17.69 -11.27 16.45
CA GLY A 41 -17.60 -11.22 14.99
C GLY A 41 -18.83 -10.46 14.48
N PHE A 42 -18.69 -9.73 13.39
CA PHE A 42 -19.79 -9.00 12.78
C PHE A 42 -20.90 -10.01 12.43
N GLU A 43 -21.94 -10.15 13.28
CA GLU A 43 -23.19 -10.82 12.94
C GLU A 43 -24.00 -9.87 12.06
N ASP A 44 -23.51 -9.69 10.83
CA ASP A 44 -24.08 -8.79 9.83
C ASP A 44 -24.34 -9.60 8.55
N GLU A 45 -25.15 -9.07 7.64
CA GLU A 45 -25.48 -9.67 6.33
C GLU A 45 -24.21 -10.13 5.59
N ALA A 46 -23.11 -9.39 5.76
CA ALA A 46 -21.79 -9.72 5.21
C ALA A 46 -21.22 -11.07 5.69
N SER A 47 -21.57 -11.54 6.90
CA SER A 47 -21.09 -12.80 7.47
C SER A 47 -21.79 -14.04 6.91
N ALA A 48 -22.93 -13.85 6.22
CA ALA A 48 -23.68 -14.93 5.59
C ALA A 48 -23.19 -15.26 4.17
N LEU A 49 -22.40 -14.38 3.54
CA LEU A 49 -21.95 -14.56 2.17
C LEU A 49 -20.77 -15.53 2.08
N SER A 50 -20.87 -16.49 1.16
CA SER A 50 -19.74 -17.32 0.78
C SER A 50 -18.69 -16.52 0.02
N LYS A 51 -17.45 -17.01 0.07
CA LYS A 51 -16.31 -16.45 -0.68
C LYS A 51 -16.58 -16.32 -2.19
N ALA A 52 -17.31 -17.27 -2.77
CA ALA A 52 -17.68 -17.25 -4.18
C ALA A 52 -18.70 -16.15 -4.49
N GLU A 53 -19.71 -15.98 -3.64
CA GLU A 53 -20.70 -14.90 -3.77
C GLU A 53 -20.05 -13.53 -3.63
N ILE A 54 -19.14 -13.34 -2.66
CA ILE A 54 -18.37 -12.10 -2.51
C ILE A 54 -17.58 -11.78 -3.78
N LEU A 55 -16.91 -12.77 -4.37
CA LEU A 55 -16.15 -12.57 -5.61
C LEU A 55 -17.07 -12.23 -6.78
N HIS A 56 -18.22 -12.89 -6.89
CA HIS A 56 -19.22 -12.60 -7.92
C HIS A 56 -19.76 -11.17 -7.80
N LEU A 57 -20.12 -10.74 -6.59
CA LEU A 57 -20.58 -9.37 -6.32
C LEU A 57 -19.52 -8.33 -6.71
N ARG A 58 -18.25 -8.59 -6.40
CA ARG A 58 -17.14 -7.73 -6.84
C ARG A 58 -17.06 -7.65 -8.36
N GLN A 59 -17.10 -8.78 -9.06
CA GLN A 59 -17.03 -8.81 -10.52
C GLN A 59 -18.21 -8.07 -11.18
N LYS A 60 -19.39 -8.14 -10.56
CA LYS A 60 -20.60 -7.48 -11.07
C LYS A 60 -20.64 -5.98 -10.80
N HIS A 61 -20.16 -5.54 -9.62
CA HIS A 61 -20.42 -4.19 -9.13
C HIS A 61 -19.18 -3.27 -9.07
N PHE A 62 -17.96 -3.80 -9.24
CA PHE A 62 -16.74 -2.99 -9.13
C PHE A 62 -16.17 -2.70 -10.51
N CYS A 63 -15.49 -1.56 -10.65
CA CYS A 63 -14.73 -1.26 -11.85
C CYS A 63 -13.58 -2.28 -12.03
N ALA A 64 -13.34 -2.74 -13.25
CA ALA A 64 -12.29 -3.71 -13.57
C ALA A 64 -10.88 -3.25 -13.16
N ALA A 65 -10.65 -1.93 -13.05
CA ALA A 65 -9.39 -1.37 -12.55
C ALA A 65 -9.12 -1.70 -11.06
N GLN A 66 -10.16 -2.02 -10.28
CA GLN A 66 -10.06 -2.44 -8.88
C GLN A 66 -9.91 -3.97 -8.77
N SER A 67 -8.86 -4.48 -9.41
CA SER A 67 -8.62 -5.91 -9.53
C SER A 67 -8.31 -6.57 -8.18
N VAL A 68 -8.76 -7.82 -8.03
CA VAL A 68 -8.40 -8.65 -6.88
C VAL A 68 -7.00 -9.20 -7.11
N SER A 69 -6.10 -8.98 -6.16
CA SER A 69 -4.78 -9.61 -6.20
C SER A 69 -4.93 -11.13 -6.19
N TYR A 70 -4.18 -11.82 -7.05
CA TYR A 70 -4.22 -13.28 -7.21
C TYR A 70 -5.59 -13.83 -7.69
N ALA A 71 -6.36 -13.04 -8.46
CA ALA A 71 -7.67 -13.44 -8.99
C ALA A 71 -7.65 -14.72 -9.85
N ASN A 72 -6.49 -15.09 -10.40
CA ASN A 72 -6.27 -16.34 -11.13
C ASN A 72 -6.02 -17.55 -10.20
N THR A 73 -6.22 -17.40 -8.89
CA THR A 73 -6.08 -18.44 -7.87
C THR A 73 -7.31 -18.45 -6.96
N ASP A 74 -7.22 -19.06 -5.77
CA ASP A 74 -8.22 -18.92 -4.71
C ASP A 74 -7.90 -17.66 -3.87
N PRO A 75 -8.58 -16.51 -4.08
CA PRO A 75 -8.23 -15.24 -3.44
C PRO A 75 -8.38 -15.32 -1.91
N LEU A 76 -7.68 -14.53 -1.10
CA LEU A 76 -7.87 -14.60 0.35
C LEU A 76 -9.16 -13.88 0.79
N LEU A 77 -9.97 -14.54 1.63
CA LEU A 77 -11.07 -13.90 2.36
C LEU A 77 -10.58 -13.60 3.78
N LEU A 78 -10.12 -12.37 4.01
CA LEU A 78 -9.58 -11.95 5.30
C LEU A 78 -10.68 -11.29 6.13
N LEU A 79 -10.92 -11.81 7.33
CA LEU A 79 -12.01 -11.35 8.21
C LEU A 79 -11.50 -10.64 9.47
N ARG A 80 -10.24 -10.83 9.84
CA ARG A 80 -9.66 -10.23 11.04
C ARG A 80 -8.18 -9.92 10.82
N GLY A 81 -7.71 -8.86 11.45
CA GLY A 81 -6.29 -8.56 11.59
C GLY A 81 -5.94 -8.24 13.04
N GLU A 82 -4.71 -8.57 13.44
CA GLU A 82 -4.17 -8.26 14.76
C GLU A 82 -2.64 -8.13 14.66
N GLY A 83 -2.10 -6.96 15.06
CA GLY A 83 -0.67 -6.71 14.96
C GLY A 83 -0.20 -6.87 13.51
N SER A 84 0.81 -7.72 13.27
CA SER A 84 1.32 -8.01 11.93
C SER A 84 0.60 -9.15 11.20
N ARG A 85 -0.53 -9.65 11.73
CA ARG A 85 -1.19 -10.85 11.22
C ARG A 85 -2.59 -10.58 10.69
N LEU A 86 -2.94 -11.34 9.65
CA LEU A 86 -4.26 -11.41 9.05
C LEU A 86 -4.81 -12.83 9.24
N PHE A 87 -6.13 -12.95 9.33
CA PHE A 87 -6.82 -14.22 9.56
C PHE A 87 -7.94 -14.40 8.55
N ASP A 88 -7.98 -15.58 7.93
CA ASP A 88 -9.01 -15.93 6.96
C ASP A 88 -10.29 -16.50 7.60
N GLU A 89 -11.25 -16.89 6.77
CA GLU A 89 -12.51 -17.49 7.20
C GLU A 89 -12.36 -18.82 7.94
N LYS A 90 -11.21 -19.49 7.77
CA LYS A 90 -10.85 -20.76 8.41
C LYS A 90 -9.93 -20.55 9.62
N SER A 91 -9.74 -19.30 10.05
CA SER A 91 -8.80 -18.90 11.12
C SER A 91 -7.33 -19.23 10.84
N ASN A 92 -6.94 -19.46 9.59
CA ASN A 92 -5.54 -19.55 9.23
C ASN A 92 -4.89 -18.18 9.39
N SER A 93 -3.68 -18.15 9.95
CA SER A 93 -2.94 -16.90 10.15
C SER A 93 -1.92 -16.67 9.03
N TYR A 94 -1.91 -15.46 8.51
CA TYR A 94 -0.99 -14.96 7.49
C TYR A 94 -0.16 -13.82 8.08
N LEU A 95 1.15 -13.86 7.87
CA LEU A 95 2.01 -12.72 8.17
C LEU A 95 1.80 -11.67 7.08
N ASP A 96 1.46 -10.45 7.47
CA ASP A 96 1.29 -9.34 6.55
C ASP A 96 2.65 -8.70 6.24
N THR A 97 3.09 -8.85 5.00
CA THR A 97 4.32 -8.25 4.49
C THR A 97 4.05 -7.30 3.32
N ARG A 98 2.78 -6.92 3.07
CA ARG A 98 2.39 -6.22 1.84
C ARG A 98 1.49 -5.01 2.06
N ASN A 99 0.63 -4.96 3.08
CA ASN A 99 -0.30 -3.84 3.21
C ASN A 99 0.42 -2.51 3.43
N ASN A 100 -0.12 -1.46 2.79
CA ASN A 100 0.54 -0.16 2.71
C ASN A 100 0.35 0.73 3.96
N VAL A 101 -0.72 0.55 4.75
CA VAL A 101 -1.18 1.56 5.73
C VAL A 101 -0.99 1.15 7.20
N CYS A 102 -0.92 -0.15 7.49
CA CYS A 102 -1.00 -0.68 8.85
C CYS A 102 0.32 -0.63 9.63
N HIS A 103 1.00 0.53 9.66
CA HIS A 103 2.33 0.70 10.26
C HIS A 103 2.40 0.34 11.76
N VAL A 104 1.32 0.57 12.51
CA VAL A 104 1.22 0.21 13.94
C VAL A 104 0.51 -1.14 14.16
N GLY A 105 0.37 -1.93 13.09
CA GLY A 105 -0.36 -3.19 13.10
C GLY A 105 -1.88 -3.03 12.95
N HIS A 106 -2.51 -4.13 12.53
CA HIS A 106 -3.94 -4.27 12.37
C HIS A 106 -4.67 -4.17 13.70
N ALA A 107 -5.84 -3.51 13.68
CA ALA A 107 -6.75 -3.36 14.82
C ALA A 107 -6.07 -2.86 16.10
N HIS A 108 -5.09 -1.94 15.98
CA HIS A 108 -4.35 -1.45 17.14
C HIS A 108 -5.30 -0.79 18.17
N PRO A 109 -5.38 -1.29 19.42
CA PRO A 109 -6.48 -0.94 20.34
C PRO A 109 -6.52 0.55 20.69
N ARG A 110 -5.35 1.20 20.82
CA ARG A 110 -5.29 2.65 21.07
C ARG A 110 -5.85 3.48 19.91
N VAL A 111 -5.66 3.03 18.67
CA VAL A 111 -6.16 3.75 17.47
C VAL A 111 -7.66 3.54 17.36
N ALA A 112 -8.12 2.29 17.47
CA ALA A 112 -9.55 1.96 17.44
C ALA A 112 -10.33 2.75 18.50
N ALA A 113 -9.87 2.75 19.76
CA ALA A 113 -10.51 3.50 20.83
C ALA A 113 -10.54 5.01 20.57
N ALA A 114 -9.44 5.60 20.07
CA ALA A 114 -9.38 7.02 19.76
C ALA A 114 -10.34 7.42 18.63
N VAL A 115 -10.39 6.63 17.55
CA VAL A 115 -11.31 6.84 16.43
C VAL A 115 -12.75 6.71 16.93
N SER A 116 -13.13 5.58 17.54
CA SER A 116 -14.50 5.36 18.04
C SER A 116 -14.97 6.47 18.96
N LYS A 117 -14.11 6.93 19.88
CA LYS A 117 -14.42 8.06 20.77
C LYS A 117 -14.70 9.35 19.99
N GLN A 118 -13.86 9.68 18.99
CA GLN A 118 -14.04 10.88 18.20
C GLN A 118 -15.29 10.81 17.33
N VAL A 119 -15.53 9.69 16.61
CA VAL A 119 -16.68 9.59 15.69
C VAL A 119 -18.01 9.62 16.46
N ALA A 120 -18.05 9.03 17.66
CA ALA A 120 -19.23 9.10 18.53
C ALA A 120 -19.51 10.53 19.04
N ALA A 121 -18.48 11.38 19.14
CA ALA A 121 -18.63 12.76 19.58
C ALA A 121 -18.93 13.72 18.41
N LEU A 122 -18.13 13.67 17.34
CA LEU A 122 -18.22 14.58 16.21
C LEU A 122 -17.41 14.10 15.00
N ASN A 123 -18.03 14.18 13.82
CA ASN A 123 -17.36 14.18 12.52
C ASN A 123 -17.73 15.48 11.78
N THR A 124 -16.75 16.33 11.49
CA THR A 124 -17.00 17.65 10.89
C THR A 124 -15.88 18.12 9.96
N ASN A 125 -16.17 19.14 9.16
CA ASN A 125 -15.24 19.76 8.22
C ASN A 125 -14.21 20.64 8.93
N THR A 126 -13.01 20.77 8.34
CA THR A 126 -11.90 21.60 8.84
C THR A 126 -12.16 23.11 8.85
N ARG A 127 -13.30 23.57 8.31
CA ARG A 127 -13.79 24.95 8.42
C ARG A 127 -14.21 25.36 9.84
N TYR A 128 -14.46 24.40 10.71
CA TYR A 128 -14.80 24.66 12.11
C TYR A 128 -13.60 24.38 13.01
N LEU A 129 -13.48 25.13 14.12
CA LEU A 129 -12.40 24.94 15.08
C LEU A 129 -12.53 23.59 15.78
N HIS A 130 -11.44 22.83 15.80
CA HIS A 130 -11.36 21.57 16.55
C HIS A 130 -9.93 21.32 17.04
N PRO A 131 -9.73 21.04 18.34
CA PRO A 131 -8.40 21.00 18.95
C PRO A 131 -7.50 19.89 18.38
N ASN A 132 -8.06 18.73 18.03
CA ASN A 132 -7.26 17.59 17.60
C ASN A 132 -6.48 17.86 16.31
N LEU A 133 -7.04 18.63 15.36
CA LEU A 133 -6.35 18.93 14.11
C LEU A 133 -5.23 19.95 14.32
N CYS A 134 -5.45 20.95 15.18
CA CYS A 134 -4.43 21.93 15.56
C CYS A 134 -3.25 21.25 16.29
N LEU A 135 -3.54 20.34 17.22
CA LEU A 135 -2.51 19.56 17.92
C LEU A 135 -1.78 18.60 16.98
N LEU A 136 -2.48 18.03 16.00
CA LEU A 136 -1.84 17.21 14.96
C LEU A 136 -0.87 18.04 14.13
N ALA A 137 -1.28 19.23 13.66
CA ALA A 137 -0.42 20.13 12.89
C ALA A 137 0.84 20.48 13.68
N LYS A 138 0.69 20.93 14.93
CA LYS A 138 1.82 21.24 15.82
C LYS A 138 2.76 20.05 16.00
N ARG A 139 2.22 18.87 16.32
CA ARG A 139 3.05 17.68 16.54
C ARG A 139 3.76 17.23 15.26
N LEU A 140 3.12 17.38 14.11
CA LEU A 140 3.72 17.01 12.83
C LEU A 140 4.88 17.95 12.47
N THR A 141 4.68 19.26 12.60
CA THR A 141 5.72 20.25 12.29
C THR A 141 6.94 20.11 13.21
N GLU A 142 6.73 19.74 14.47
CA GLU A 142 7.81 19.42 15.43
C GLU A 142 8.67 18.21 15.05
N THR A 143 8.24 17.36 14.11
CA THR A 143 9.04 16.22 13.63
C THR A 143 10.03 16.58 12.53
N PHE A 144 9.89 17.74 11.90
CA PHE A 144 10.81 18.19 10.85
C PHE A 144 12.05 18.86 11.44
N PRO A 145 13.19 18.88 10.71
CA PRO A 145 14.39 19.55 11.17
C PRO A 145 14.14 21.02 11.52
N SER A 146 14.66 21.46 12.67
CA SER A 146 14.60 22.87 13.07
C SER A 146 15.25 23.76 12.01
N GLY A 147 14.60 24.87 11.66
CA GLY A 147 15.08 25.80 10.63
C GLY A 147 14.83 25.35 9.18
N SER A 148 14.15 24.22 8.94
CA SER A 148 13.79 23.77 7.58
C SER A 148 12.72 24.63 6.90
N GLY A 149 12.01 25.48 7.65
CA GLY A 149 10.87 26.26 7.17
C GLY A 149 9.59 25.44 6.95
N LEU A 150 9.57 24.15 7.30
CA LEU A 150 8.42 23.26 7.17
C LEU A 150 7.46 23.40 8.36
N GLU A 151 6.75 24.53 8.41
CA GLU A 151 5.99 24.97 9.60
C GLU A 151 4.46 24.97 9.41
N VAL A 152 3.97 24.78 8.18
CA VAL A 152 2.54 24.92 7.83
C VAL A 152 2.00 23.64 7.21
N CYS A 153 0.86 23.17 7.70
CA CYS A 153 0.18 21.97 7.18
C CYS A 153 -1.07 22.33 6.38
N PHE A 154 -1.26 21.66 5.24
CA PHE A 154 -2.54 21.56 4.55
C PHE A 154 -2.99 20.09 4.57
N PHE A 155 -4.10 19.80 5.25
CA PHE A 155 -4.59 18.42 5.38
C PHE A 155 -5.51 18.02 4.23
N VAL A 156 -5.30 16.80 3.75
CA VAL A 156 -6.08 16.13 2.71
C VAL A 156 -6.26 14.65 3.07
N ASN A 157 -7.07 13.91 2.33
CA ASN A 157 -7.49 12.55 2.66
C ASN A 157 -6.66 11.46 1.99
N SER A 158 -5.81 11.82 1.02
CA SER A 158 -4.96 10.86 0.32
C SER A 158 -3.62 11.45 -0.12
N GLY A 159 -2.66 10.56 -0.39
CA GLY A 159 -1.39 10.96 -1.00
C GLY A 159 -1.55 11.54 -2.41
N SER A 160 -2.60 11.16 -3.16
CA SER A 160 -2.87 11.74 -4.48
C SER A 160 -3.28 13.21 -4.37
N GLU A 161 -4.22 13.52 -3.46
CA GLU A 161 -4.62 14.90 -3.18
C GLU A 161 -3.45 15.74 -2.66
N ALA A 162 -2.57 15.14 -1.85
CA ALA A 162 -1.41 15.83 -1.29
C ALA A 162 -0.42 16.22 -2.40
N ASN A 163 -0.13 15.29 -3.32
CA ASN A 163 0.78 15.54 -4.43
C ASN A 163 0.17 16.47 -5.48
N ASP A 164 -1.13 16.37 -5.78
CA ASP A 164 -1.83 17.34 -6.64
C ASP A 164 -1.71 18.76 -6.07
N LEU A 165 -2.00 18.92 -4.77
CA LEU A 165 -1.89 20.21 -4.11
C LEU A 165 -0.45 20.72 -4.11
N ALA A 166 0.53 19.85 -3.86
CA ALA A 166 1.95 20.23 -3.89
C ALA A 166 2.37 20.75 -5.28
N VAL A 167 1.98 20.06 -6.35
CA VAL A 167 2.24 20.51 -7.73
C VAL A 167 1.54 21.84 -8.01
N ARG A 168 0.28 21.98 -7.60
CA ARG A 168 -0.47 23.24 -7.75
C ARG A 168 0.22 24.41 -7.04
N LEU A 169 0.69 24.20 -5.81
CA LEU A 169 1.42 25.22 -5.04
C LEU A 169 2.77 25.56 -5.68
N ALA A 170 3.50 24.56 -6.18
CA ALA A 170 4.75 24.76 -6.90
C ALA A 170 4.53 25.63 -8.14
N PHE A 171 3.54 25.30 -8.98
CA PHE A 171 3.19 26.09 -10.16
C PHE A 171 2.79 27.52 -9.83
N ALA A 172 2.01 27.72 -8.76
CA ALA A 172 1.62 29.06 -8.31
C ALA A 172 2.83 29.90 -7.85
N ARG A 173 3.79 29.26 -7.18
CA ARG A 173 4.99 29.93 -6.64
C ARG A 173 6.03 30.23 -7.71
N THR A 174 6.30 29.29 -8.61
CA THR A 174 7.37 29.38 -9.60
C THR A 174 6.90 29.98 -10.93
N ARG A 175 5.59 29.97 -11.20
CA ARG A 175 4.99 30.30 -12.50
C ARG A 175 5.46 29.42 -13.65
N SER A 176 6.10 28.29 -13.35
CA SER A 176 6.53 27.28 -14.32
C SER A 176 5.60 26.08 -14.30
N ARG A 177 5.49 25.38 -15.43
CA ARG A 177 4.80 24.09 -15.57
C ARG A 177 5.75 22.91 -15.75
N GLU A 178 7.04 23.17 -15.73
CA GLU A 178 8.07 22.14 -15.82
C GLU A 178 8.13 21.33 -14.52
N ILE A 179 8.16 20.01 -14.62
CA ILE A 179 8.30 19.10 -13.47
C ILE A 179 9.40 18.09 -13.77
N VAL A 180 10.26 17.84 -12.79
CA VAL A 180 11.23 16.74 -12.84
C VAL A 180 10.73 15.58 -11.99
N VAL A 181 10.77 14.36 -12.53
CA VAL A 181 10.34 13.13 -11.86
C VAL A 181 11.40 12.05 -11.93
N VAL A 182 11.53 11.25 -10.88
CA VAL A 182 12.46 10.12 -10.84
C VAL A 182 11.77 8.89 -11.43
N ASN A 183 12.48 8.15 -12.29
CA ASN A 183 11.99 6.91 -12.89
C ASN A 183 11.47 5.93 -11.83
N HIS A 184 10.47 5.11 -12.19
CA HIS A 184 9.69 4.24 -11.28
C HIS A 184 8.84 4.96 -10.22
N GLY A 185 8.81 6.30 -10.19
CA GLY A 185 7.98 7.08 -9.27
C GLY A 185 6.47 6.81 -9.44
N TYR A 186 5.77 6.77 -8.30
CA TYR A 186 4.31 6.73 -8.22
C TYR A 186 3.82 7.83 -7.28
N HIS A 187 3.05 8.77 -7.82
CA HIS A 187 2.59 9.97 -7.12
C HIS A 187 1.09 9.97 -6.85
N GLY A 188 0.33 9.00 -7.37
CA GLY A 188 -1.08 8.85 -7.08
C GLY A 188 -1.92 8.43 -8.28
N HIS A 189 -3.22 8.67 -8.17
CA HIS A 189 -4.21 8.22 -9.16
C HIS A 189 -5.17 9.31 -9.67
N THR A 190 -4.97 10.57 -9.30
CA THR A 190 -5.63 11.71 -9.98
C THR A 190 -4.85 12.07 -11.25
N GLN A 191 -5.49 12.73 -12.21
CA GLN A 191 -4.91 12.93 -13.54
C GLN A 191 -3.54 13.63 -13.49
N GLN A 192 -3.44 14.73 -12.73
CA GLN A 192 -2.19 15.50 -12.64
C GLN A 192 -1.04 14.66 -12.07
N VAL A 193 -1.28 13.86 -11.04
CA VAL A 193 -0.23 12.98 -10.48
C VAL A 193 0.03 11.72 -11.32
N ILE A 194 -0.93 11.25 -12.12
CA ILE A 194 -0.71 10.17 -13.10
C ILE A 194 0.29 10.64 -14.15
N ASP A 195 0.11 11.87 -14.66
CA ASP A 195 0.97 12.46 -15.69
C ASP A 195 2.44 12.57 -15.27
N ILE A 196 2.69 12.65 -13.97
CA ILE A 196 4.04 12.74 -13.37
C ILE A 196 4.48 11.42 -12.73
N SER A 197 3.75 10.32 -12.93
CA SER A 197 4.08 9.00 -12.39
C SER A 197 4.64 8.07 -13.48
N PRO A 198 5.96 7.89 -13.62
CA PRO A 198 6.54 6.90 -14.53
C PRO A 198 5.93 5.51 -14.37
N TYR A 199 5.63 5.12 -13.13
CA TYR A 199 4.94 3.86 -12.85
C TYR A 199 3.58 3.70 -13.57
N LYS A 200 2.92 4.81 -13.93
CA LYS A 200 1.64 4.82 -14.63
C LYS A 200 1.78 5.10 -16.11
N PHE A 201 2.42 6.20 -16.49
CA PHE A 201 2.43 6.61 -17.90
C PHE A 201 3.33 5.73 -18.78
N ASP A 202 4.34 5.04 -18.23
CA ASP A 202 5.16 4.06 -18.96
C ASP A 202 4.51 2.65 -18.98
N HIS A 203 3.46 2.43 -18.17
CA HIS A 203 2.81 1.12 -18.09
C HIS A 203 1.82 0.91 -19.24
N LYS A 204 1.41 -0.35 -19.45
CA LYS A 204 0.41 -0.69 -20.47
C LYS A 204 -0.88 0.11 -20.23
N GLY A 205 -1.29 0.89 -21.23
CA GLY A 205 -2.45 1.77 -21.17
C GLY A 205 -2.18 3.19 -20.69
N GLY A 206 -0.92 3.55 -20.40
CA GLY A 206 -0.50 4.92 -20.16
C GLY A 206 -0.36 5.74 -21.46
N GLU A 207 -0.42 7.07 -21.34
CA GLU A 207 -0.32 8.02 -22.47
C GLU A 207 1.13 8.43 -22.79
N GLY A 208 2.11 7.87 -22.07
CA GLY A 208 3.52 8.25 -22.20
C GLY A 208 3.89 9.55 -21.49
N LEU A 209 5.17 9.93 -21.65
CA LEU A 209 5.74 11.12 -21.03
C LEU A 209 5.23 12.39 -21.73
N LYS A 210 4.71 13.36 -20.96
CA LYS A 210 4.31 14.68 -21.47
C LYS A 210 5.52 15.59 -21.67
N GLU A 211 5.41 16.53 -22.60
CA GLU A 211 6.51 17.43 -23.02
C GLU A 211 7.13 18.23 -21.86
N ASN A 212 6.30 18.71 -20.94
CA ASN A 212 6.72 19.52 -19.79
C ASN A 212 7.18 18.69 -18.57
N ILE A 213 7.31 17.37 -18.72
CA ILE A 213 7.69 16.45 -17.66
C ILE A 213 9.05 15.82 -18.01
N HIS A 214 10.03 16.05 -17.14
CA HIS A 214 11.40 15.60 -17.31
C HIS A 214 11.66 14.37 -16.44
N LYS A 215 11.87 13.21 -17.06
CA LYS A 215 12.13 11.97 -16.33
C LYS A 215 13.63 11.74 -16.18
N VAL A 216 14.12 11.70 -14.93
CA VAL A 216 15.52 11.38 -14.59
C VAL A 216 15.65 9.92 -14.12
N PRO A 217 16.81 9.27 -14.33
CA PRO A 217 17.04 7.91 -13.86
C PRO A 217 16.92 7.79 -12.34
N CYS A 218 16.44 6.65 -11.85
CA CYS A 218 16.46 6.33 -10.43
C CYS A 218 17.87 5.93 -10.01
N PRO A 219 18.49 6.60 -9.01
CA PRO A 219 19.82 6.24 -8.55
C PRO A 219 19.86 4.80 -8.04
N CYS A 220 20.62 3.93 -8.73
CA CYS A 220 20.75 2.53 -8.36
C CYS A 220 22.22 2.10 -8.41
N THR A 221 22.84 1.92 -7.25
CA THR A 221 24.26 1.52 -7.14
C THR A 221 24.53 0.07 -7.52
N PHE A 222 23.49 -0.77 -7.61
CA PHE A 222 23.61 -2.20 -7.93
C PHE A 222 23.49 -2.47 -9.45
N ARG A 223 22.40 -1.98 -10.07
CA ARG A 223 22.08 -2.23 -11.50
C ARG A 223 22.01 -0.97 -12.36
N GLY A 224 22.17 0.21 -11.78
CA GLY A 224 22.18 1.45 -12.54
C GLY A 224 23.55 1.76 -13.17
N PRO A 225 23.62 2.83 -13.97
CA PRO A 225 24.83 3.22 -14.71
C PRO A 225 26.01 3.61 -13.81
N HIS A 226 25.74 4.18 -12.63
CA HIS A 226 26.79 4.58 -11.68
C HIS A 226 26.79 3.68 -10.45
N ARG A 227 27.98 3.23 -10.04
CA ARG A 227 28.24 2.29 -8.93
C ARG A 227 29.36 2.82 -8.02
N GLY A 228 29.45 2.29 -6.80
CA GLY A 228 30.42 2.72 -5.79
C GLY A 228 29.86 3.72 -4.78
N GLN A 229 30.68 4.15 -3.82
CA GLN A 229 30.26 5.08 -2.75
C GLN A 229 29.89 6.47 -3.29
N ASP A 230 30.57 6.92 -4.35
CA ASP A 230 30.35 8.24 -4.96
C ASP A 230 29.36 8.21 -6.14
N ALA A 231 28.55 7.15 -6.24
CA ALA A 231 27.60 7.02 -7.34
C ALA A 231 26.53 8.11 -7.33
N GLY A 232 26.17 8.64 -6.14
CA GLY A 232 25.13 9.65 -5.99
C GLY A 232 25.42 10.95 -6.73
N GLU A 233 26.67 11.42 -6.74
CA GLU A 233 27.07 12.66 -7.43
C GLU A 233 27.09 12.53 -8.97
N LYS A 234 27.05 11.30 -9.48
CA LYS A 234 27.14 11.01 -10.91
C LYS A 234 25.76 10.90 -11.59
N TYR A 235 24.69 10.78 -10.80
CA TYR A 235 23.29 10.79 -11.28
C TYR A 235 22.76 12.23 -11.33
#